data_AF-A0A1Q9DU77-F1
#
_entry.id   AF-A0A1Q9DU77-F1
#
_cell.length_a   1.000
_cell.length_b   1.000
_cell.length_c   1.000
_cell.angle_alpha   90.00
_cell.angle_beta   90.00
_cell.angle_gamma   90.00
#
_symmetry.space_group_name_H-M   'P 1'
#
loop_
_entity.id
_entity.type
_entity.pdbx_description
1 polymer ?
#
loop_
_entity_poly.entity_id
_entity_poly.type
_entity_poly.pdbx_seq_one_letter_code
_entity_poly.pdbx_strand_id
1 'polypeptide(L)' 'MNASINFSFKCQEIGCGSGLPSLCALALGAEVVATDLEELPLQLLQAAADAQELPGSLEVMQASEFFRL' A
#
# COMPACT_ATOMS: atom_id res chain seq x y z
N MET A 1 -27.20 -10.51 15.01
CA MET A 1 -26.42 -9.29 14.70
C MET A 1 -24.95 -9.69 14.81
N ASN A 2 -24.27 -9.92 13.68
CA ASN A 2 -22.84 -10.18 13.69
C ASN A 2 -22.14 -8.82 13.73
N ALA A 3 -21.42 -8.54 14.82
CA ALA A 3 -20.56 -7.38 14.88
C ALA A 3 -19.40 -7.59 13.89
N SER A 4 -19.40 -6.84 12.79
CA SER A 4 -18.24 -6.75 11.91
C SER A 4 -17.10 -6.14 12.72
N ILE A 5 -16.08 -6.92 13.05
CA ILE A 5 -14.88 -6.37 13.67
C ILE A 5 -14.14 -5.59 12.58
N ASN A 6 -14.18 -4.27 12.67
CA ASN A 6 -13.39 -3.39 11.80
C ASN A 6 -11.94 -3.37 12.33
N PHE A 7 -11.11 -4.30 11.85
CA PHE A 7 -9.67 -4.25 12.13
C PHE A 7 -9.04 -3.18 11.22
N SER A 8 -8.73 -2.03 11.78
CA SER A 8 -7.88 -1.02 11.13
C SER A 8 -6.47 -1.16 11.66
N PHE A 9 -5.51 -1.37 10.76
CA PHE A 9 -4.08 -1.45 11.07
C PHE A 9 -3.27 -0.73 9.99
N LYS A 10 -2.06 -0.30 10.35
CA LYS A 10 -1.14 0.37 9.43
C LYS A 10 -0.06 -0.61 8.95
N CYS A 11 0.29 -0.54 7.68
CA CYS A 11 1.34 -1.35 7.06
C CYS A 11 2.36 -0.45 6.36
N GLN A 12 3.64 -0.72 6.57
CA GLN A 12 4.73 -0.11 5.81
C GLN A 12 5.43 -1.23 5.02
N GLU A 13 5.43 -1.12 3.69
CA GLU A 13 6.20 -2.00 2.82
C GLU A 13 7.45 -1.27 2.31
N ILE A 14 8.60 -1.94 2.37
CA ILE A 14 9.91 -1.43 1.92
C ILE A 14 10.42 -2.29 0.77
N GLY A 15 10.64 -1.67 -0.39
CA GLY A 15 10.97 -2.36 -1.63
C GLY A 15 9.76 -3.12 -2.17
N CYS A 16 8.68 -2.41 -2.48
CA CYS A 16 7.39 -3.04 -2.79
C CYS A 16 7.41 -3.88 -4.07
N GLY A 17 8.25 -3.58 -5.06
CA GLY A 17 8.29 -4.33 -6.32
C GLY A 17 6.91 -4.39 -6.98
N SER A 18 6.27 -5.57 -7.02
CA SER A 18 4.90 -5.72 -7.52
C SER A 18 3.80 -5.28 -6.55
N GLY A 19 4.14 -5.07 -5.28
CA GLY A 19 3.25 -4.60 -4.21
C GLY A 19 2.21 -5.60 -3.73
N LEU A 20 2.44 -6.91 -3.95
CA LEU A 20 1.49 -7.95 -3.53
C LEU A 20 1.17 -7.93 -2.02
N PRO A 21 2.13 -7.76 -1.09
CA PRO A 21 1.84 -7.60 0.33
C PRO A 21 0.97 -6.37 0.63
N SER A 22 1.28 -5.22 0.03
CA SER A 22 0.46 -4.00 0.10
C SER A 22 -0.97 -4.24 -0.36
N LEU A 23 -1.17 -4.87 -1.52
CA LEU A 23 -2.50 -5.20 -2.04
C LEU A 23 -3.28 -6.12 -1.10
N CYS A 24 -2.62 -7.13 -0.52
CA CYS A 24 -3.24 -7.98 0.50
C CYS A 24 -3.66 -7.19 1.75
N ALA A 25 -2.82 -6.27 2.22
CA ALA A 25 -3.14 -5.41 3.36
C ALA A 25 -4.31 -4.46 3.05
N LEU A 26 -4.32 -3.85 1.86
CA LEU A 26 -5.42 -3.02 1.38
C LEU A 26 -6.73 -3.80 1.30
N ALA A 27 -6.70 -5.06 0.83
CA ALA A 27 -7.88 -5.93 0.80
C ALA A 27 -8.47 -6.22 2.19
N LEU A 28 -7.64 -6.16 3.24
CA LEU A 28 -8.04 -6.30 4.63
C LEU A 28 -8.47 -4.97 5.28
N GLY A 29 -8.47 -3.85 4.54
CA GLY A 29 -8.85 -2.53 5.03
C GLY A 29 -7.73 -1.77 5.75
N ALA A 30 -6.47 -2.13 5.50
CA ALA A 30 -5.33 -1.44 6.09
C ALA A 30 -5.07 -0.06 5.46
N GLU A 31 -4.41 0.80 6.22
CA GLU A 31 -3.72 1.98 5.72
C GLU A 31 -2.28 1.57 5.38
N VAL A 32 -1.90 1.67 4.12
CA VAL A 32 -0.63 1.17 3.60
C VAL A 32 0.22 2.30 3.09
N VAL A 33 1.48 2.35 3.54
CA VAL A 33 2.54 3.13 2.91
C VAL A 33 3.49 2.16 2.22
N ALA A 34 3.65 2.30 0.90
CA ALA A 34 4.55 1.47 0.11
C ALA A 34 5.71 2.31 -0.42
N THR A 35 6.92 1.77 -0.30
CA THR A 35 8.15 2.44 -0.77
C THR A 35 8.94 1.57 -1.71
N ASP A 36 9.58 2.20 -2.69
CA ASP A 36 10.53 1.57 -3.60
C ASP A 36 11.59 2.59 -4.04
N LEU A 37 12.74 2.11 -4.53
CA LEU A 37 13.78 2.95 -5.12
C LEU A 37 13.33 3.48 -6.49
N GLU A 38 12.69 2.62 -7.26
CA GLU A 38 12.28 2.91 -8.63
C GLU A 38 10.84 3.44 -8.65
N GLU A 39 10.56 4.40 -9.53
CA GLU A 39 9.21 4.98 -9.66
C GLU A 39 8.21 4.00 -10.31
N LEU A 40 8.70 3.16 -11.24
CA LEU A 40 7.84 2.23 -12.00
C LEU A 40 7.08 1.23 -11.10
N PRO A 41 7.72 0.52 -10.14
CA PRO A 41 7.03 -0.28 -9.13
C PRO A 41 5.88 0.44 -8.42
N LEU A 42 6.10 1.69 -8.00
CA LEU A 42 5.13 2.49 -7.27
C LEU A 42 3.92 2.84 -8.16
N GLN A 43 4.17 3.26 -9.40
CA GLN A 43 3.11 3.54 -10.37
C GLN A 43 2.28 2.29 -10.69
N LEU A 44 2.92 1.13 -10.85
CA LEU A 44 2.24 -0.14 -11.10
C LEU A 44 1.41 -0.60 -9.91
N LEU A 45 1.92 -0.44 -8.67
CA LEU A 45 1.16 -0.72 -7.46
C LEU A 45 -0.07 0.19 -7.34
N GLN A 46 0.09 1.51 -7.55
CA GLN A 46 -1.03 2.45 -7.51
C GLN A 46 -2.10 2.07 -8.54
N ALA A 47 -1.71 1.81 -9.79
CA ALA A 47 -2.65 1.40 -10.84
C ALA A 47 -3.36 0.08 -10.51
N ALA A 48 -2.65 -0.88 -9.90
CA ALA A 48 -3.24 -2.14 -9.47
C ALA A 48 -4.23 -1.97 -8.31
N ALA A 49 -3.94 -1.09 -7.35
CA ALA A 49 -4.84 -0.77 -6.24
C ALA A 49 -6.11 -0.08 -6.75
N ASP A 50 -5.97 0.92 -7.62
CA ASP A 50 -7.07 1.67 -8.23
C ASP A 50 -8.00 0.74 -9.02
N ALA A 51 -7.43 -0.16 -9.83
CA ALA A 51 -8.19 -1.11 -10.64
C ALA A 51 -8.97 -2.15 -9.83
N GLN A 52 -8.56 -2.41 -8.58
CA GLN A 52 -9.19 -3.41 -7.71
C GLN A 52 -10.21 -2.81 -6.72
N GLU A 53 -10.28 -1.48 -6.60
CA GLU A 53 -11.20 -0.77 -5.70
C GLU A 53 -11.16 -1.33 -4.26
N LEU A 54 -9.95 -1.56 -3.74
CA LEU A 54 -9.74 -2.19 -2.43
C LEU A 54 -10.20 -1.28 -1.27
N PRO A 55 -10.67 -1.86 -0.15
CA PRO A 55 -11.27 -1.10 0.96
C PRO A 55 -10.27 -0.31 1.82
N GLY A 56 -8.97 -0.58 1.69
CA GLY A 56 -7.90 0.15 2.38
C GLY A 56 -7.52 1.46 1.69
N SER A 57 -6.52 2.14 2.23
CA SER A 57 -5.94 3.36 1.64
C SER A 57 -4.45 3.17 1.36
N LEU A 58 -4.00 3.62 0.20
CA LEU A 58 -2.61 3.49 -0.24
C LEU A 58 -1.96 4.86 -0.35
N GLU A 59 -0.75 4.97 0.19
CA GLU A 59 0.22 6.02 -0.12
C GLU A 59 1.48 5.36 -0.71
N VAL A 60 1.95 5.87 -1.84
CA VAL A 60 3.21 5.45 -2.46
C VAL A 60 4.24 6.56 -2.29
N MET A 61 5.47 6.19 -1.93
CA MET A 61 6.56 7.14 -1.71
C MET A 61 7.85 6.62 -2.33
N GLN A 62 8.58 7.46 -3.05
CA GLN A 62 9.89 7.06 -3.54
C GLN A 62 10.91 7.13 -2.40
N ALA A 63 11.73 6.09 -2.23
CA ALA A 63 12.73 6.05 -1.15
C ALA A 63 13.73 7.22 -1.20
N SER A 64 13.93 7.81 -2.38
CA SER A 64 14.76 9.02 -2.55
C SER A 64 14.23 10.23 -1.78
N GLU A 65 12.94 10.26 -1.44
CA GLU A 65 12.29 11.32 -0.65
C GLU A 65 12.57 11.16 0.84
N PHE A 66 12.91 9.95 1.30
CA PHE A 66 13.20 9.64 2.71
C PHE A 66 14.58 10.12 3.17
N PHE A 67 15.58 10.13 2.28
CA PHE A 67 16.98 10.41 2.61
C PHE A 67 17.42 11.85 2.33
N ARG A 68 16.49 12.79 2.09
CA ARG A 68 16.81 14.22 1.90
C ARG A 68 17.03 15.01 3.20
N LEU A 69 17.37 14.32 4.29
CA LEU A 69 17.74 14.94 5.58
C LEU A 69 19.15 15.52 5.54
#